data_AF-F2DEU7-F1
#
_entry.id   AF-F2DEU7-F1
#
_cell.length_a   1.000
_cell.length_b   1.000
_cell.length_c   1.000
_cell.angle_alpha   90.00
_cell.angle_beta   90.00
_cell.angle_gamma   90.00
#
_symmetry.space_group_name_H-M   'P 1'
#
loop_
_entity.id
_entity.type
_entity.pdbx_description
1 polymer ?
#
loop_
_entity_poly.entity_id
_entity_poly.type
_entity_poly.pdbx_seq_one_letter_code
_entity_poly.pdbx_strand_id
1 'polypeptide(L)'
;MMMTILYYSLNTTSNKPIFKPYIYLASTVLGLLAFSVLIVFLVDVLRGLTTGTIFLLSGDEHTDNETFNTLLLINRWIVVGVFGIYFIPLSIYAILFRSMRPLVEAIKSALSFIFYNPTYFIILSFYALCRIDDISWGTKGLNQQNTKQSKMQEKWKLIKLIHVGKYAIWNITAGVLLVSFSSLYYPQFFISFAIMIVIVITIGLKIIIGCLYLLKYKLASMCSCCREEYTGSPKRS
;
A
#
# COMPACT_ATOMS: atom_id res chain seq x y z
N MET A 1 -20.36 4.70 -2.40
CA MET A 1 -19.58 3.48 -2.72
C MET A 1 -19.10 2.73 -1.47
N MET A 2 -18.36 3.35 -0.54
CA MET A 2 -17.87 2.65 0.66
C MET A 2 -18.98 2.07 1.55
N MET A 3 -20.06 2.81 1.82
CA MET A 3 -21.19 2.28 2.60
C MET A 3 -21.88 1.10 1.91
N THR A 4 -21.89 1.09 0.58
CA THR A 4 -22.40 -0.02 -0.23
C THR A 4 -21.50 -1.26 -0.08
N ILE A 5 -20.18 -1.09 -0.16
CA ILE A 5 -19.20 -2.17 0.06
C ILE A 5 -19.29 -2.71 1.50
N LEU A 6 -19.44 -1.84 2.49
CA LEU A 6 -19.62 -2.20 3.90
C LEU A 6 -20.90 -3.01 4.10
N TYR A 7 -22.03 -2.49 3.60
CA TYR A 7 -23.32 -3.16 3.66
C TYR A 7 -23.24 -4.55 3.02
N TYR A 8 -22.66 -4.65 1.82
CA TYR A 8 -22.47 -5.93 1.16
C TYR A 8 -21.53 -6.87 1.92
N SER A 9 -20.42 -6.37 2.47
CA SER A 9 -19.46 -7.19 3.25
C SER A 9 -20.08 -7.74 4.53
N LEU A 10 -21.04 -7.04 5.13
CA LEU A 10 -21.75 -7.47 6.32
C LEU A 10 -22.90 -8.45 6.03
N ASN A 11 -23.59 -8.28 4.91
CA ASN A 11 -24.78 -9.07 4.56
C ASN A 11 -24.51 -10.30 3.69
N THR A 12 -23.32 -10.45 3.10
CA THR A 12 -23.01 -11.59 2.22
C THR A 12 -22.33 -12.74 2.98
N THR A 13 -23.06 -13.84 3.16
CA THR A 13 -22.49 -15.18 3.36
C THR A 13 -21.89 -15.65 2.03
N SER A 14 -20.66 -16.19 2.03
CA SER A 14 -19.67 -16.06 0.94
C SER A 14 -19.92 -16.85 -0.36
N ASN A 15 -21.15 -17.25 -0.68
CA ASN A 15 -21.35 -18.21 -1.79
C ASN A 15 -22.43 -17.87 -2.80
N LYS A 16 -23.00 -16.67 -2.79
CA LYS A 16 -23.97 -16.29 -3.83
C LYS A 16 -23.21 -15.80 -5.09
N PRO A 17 -23.34 -16.48 -6.25
CA PRO A 17 -22.58 -16.15 -7.47
C PRO A 17 -22.91 -14.76 -8.03
N ILE A 18 -24.09 -14.23 -7.67
CA ILE A 18 -24.60 -12.90 -8.06
C ILE A 18 -23.65 -11.77 -7.64
N PHE A 19 -22.84 -11.94 -6.60
CA PHE A 19 -22.00 -10.85 -6.06
C PHE A 19 -20.62 -10.72 -6.70
N LYS A 20 -20.10 -11.80 -7.30
CA LYS A 20 -18.81 -11.78 -7.99
C LYS A 20 -18.72 -10.65 -9.02
N PRO A 21 -19.68 -10.47 -9.95
CA PRO A 21 -19.57 -9.42 -10.98
C PRO A 21 -19.53 -8.00 -10.41
N TYR A 22 -20.26 -7.70 -9.32
CA TYR A 22 -20.25 -6.37 -8.71
C TYR A 22 -18.90 -6.01 -8.09
N ILE A 23 -18.26 -6.97 -7.40
CA ILE A 23 -16.94 -6.77 -6.82
C ILE A 23 -15.90 -6.59 -7.92
N TYR A 24 -15.97 -7.40 -8.98
CA TYR A 24 -15.10 -7.24 -10.14
C TYR A 24 -15.28 -5.88 -10.81
N LEU A 25 -16.53 -5.44 -11.06
CA LEU A 25 -16.80 -4.14 -11.65
C LEU A 25 -16.25 -2.99 -10.80
N ALA A 26 -16.52 -2.99 -9.50
CA ALA A 26 -16.01 -1.98 -8.58
C ALA A 26 -14.47 -1.96 -8.55
N SER A 27 -13.85 -3.14 -8.53
CA SER A 27 -12.39 -3.28 -8.60
C SER A 27 -11.83 -2.74 -9.92
N THR A 28 -12.48 -3.03 -11.05
CA THR A 28 -12.03 -2.56 -12.36
C THR A 28 -12.11 -1.04 -12.47
N VAL A 29 -13.22 -0.43 -12.02
CA VAL A 29 -13.37 1.04 -12.03
C VAL A 29 -12.31 1.71 -11.14
N LEU A 30 -12.12 1.18 -9.92
CA LEU A 30 -11.08 1.67 -9.01
C LEU A 30 -9.67 1.51 -9.58
N GLY A 31 -9.38 0.37 -10.20
CA GLY A 31 -8.07 0.11 -10.80
C GLY A 31 -7.76 1.02 -11.99
N LEU A 32 -8.76 1.28 -12.85
CA LEU A 32 -8.62 2.24 -13.95
C LEU A 32 -8.39 3.67 -13.43
N LEU A 33 -9.11 4.09 -12.38
CA LEU A 33 -8.89 5.37 -11.72
C LEU A 33 -7.46 5.47 -11.19
N ALA A 34 -6.98 4.48 -10.42
CA ALA A 34 -5.62 4.49 -9.89
C ALA A 34 -4.56 4.52 -11.00
N PHE A 35 -4.79 3.80 -12.09
CA PHE A 35 -3.89 3.81 -13.25
C PHE A 35 -3.86 5.19 -13.95
N SER A 36 -5.01 5.85 -14.10
CA SER A 36 -5.06 7.22 -14.66
C SER A 36 -4.30 8.22 -13.78
N VAL A 37 -4.45 8.13 -12.45
CA VAL A 37 -3.72 8.97 -11.49
C VAL A 37 -2.22 8.70 -11.58
N LEU A 38 -1.79 7.46 -11.74
CA LEU A 38 -0.38 7.12 -11.97
C LEU A 38 0.15 7.78 -13.25
N ILE A 39 -0.59 7.75 -14.36
CA ILE A 39 -0.16 8.37 -15.63
C ILE A 39 0.01 9.88 -15.44
N VAL A 40 -0.97 10.56 -14.85
CA VAL A 40 -0.89 12.00 -14.56
C VAL A 40 0.33 12.30 -13.69
N PHE A 41 0.50 11.52 -12.63
CA PHE A 41 1.64 11.65 -11.73
C PHE A 41 2.99 11.46 -12.46
N LEU A 42 3.12 10.45 -13.32
CA LEU A 42 4.32 10.23 -14.12
C LEU A 42 4.61 11.41 -15.06
N VAL A 43 3.59 11.94 -15.73
CA VAL A 43 3.71 13.11 -16.60
C VAL A 43 4.19 14.32 -15.80
N ASP A 44 3.64 14.56 -14.61
CA ASP A 44 4.04 15.67 -13.76
C ASP A 44 5.46 15.54 -13.22
N VAL A 45 5.88 14.32 -12.85
CA VAL A 45 7.28 14.04 -12.48
C VAL A 45 8.21 14.30 -13.65
N LEU A 46 7.90 13.79 -14.85
CA LEU A 46 8.72 13.98 -16.05
C LEU A 46 8.83 15.46 -16.42
N ARG A 47 7.71 16.19 -16.40
CA ARG A 47 7.70 17.64 -16.61
C ARG A 47 8.55 18.35 -15.57
N GLY A 48 8.39 18.00 -14.29
CA GLY A 48 9.16 18.56 -13.19
C GLY A 48 10.67 18.36 -13.36
N LEU A 49 11.10 17.18 -13.83
CA LEU A 49 12.50 16.89 -14.13
C LEU A 49 13.02 17.74 -15.30
N THR A 50 12.23 17.94 -16.35
CA THR A 50 12.63 18.74 -17.51
C THR A 50 12.62 20.25 -17.26
N THR A 51 11.71 20.77 -16.44
CA THR A 51 11.58 22.21 -16.16
C THR A 51 12.50 22.65 -15.02
N GLY A 52 12.71 21.79 -14.01
CA GLY A 52 13.59 22.10 -12.89
C GLY A 52 15.05 22.27 -13.29
N THR A 53 15.51 21.55 -14.32
CA THR A 53 16.86 21.71 -14.87
C THR A 53 17.04 23.05 -15.59
N ILE A 54 16.00 23.55 -16.24
CA ILE A 54 16.02 24.84 -16.96
C ILE A 54 16.01 26.01 -15.95
N PHE A 55 15.19 25.92 -14.89
CA PHE A 55 15.10 26.98 -13.88
C PHE A 55 16.39 27.16 -13.06
N LEU A 56 17.07 26.06 -12.72
CA LEU A 56 18.37 26.11 -12.05
C LEU A 56 19.48 26.73 -12.93
N LEU A 57 19.29 26.78 -14.25
CA LEU A 57 20.24 27.37 -15.19
C LEU A 57 19.92 28.84 -15.51
N SER A 58 18.70 29.32 -15.27
CA SER A 58 18.27 30.66 -15.70
C SER A 58 18.53 31.80 -14.71
N GLY A 59 18.92 31.52 -13.45
CA GLY A 59 19.56 32.48 -12.54
C GLY A 59 18.91 33.85 -12.34
N ASP A 60 17.59 34.00 -12.55
CA ASP A 60 16.92 35.31 -12.55
C ASP A 60 16.24 35.57 -11.20
N GLU A 61 16.70 36.62 -10.51
CA GLU A 61 16.33 37.00 -9.13
C GLU A 61 14.96 37.70 -9.07
N HIS A 62 13.89 36.97 -8.74
CA HIS A 62 12.62 37.57 -8.34
C HIS A 62 12.04 36.89 -7.08
N THR A 63 12.17 37.62 -5.98
CA THR A 63 12.37 37.14 -4.61
C THR A 63 11.16 36.52 -3.91
N ASP A 64 9.93 36.80 -4.34
CA ASP A 64 8.73 36.26 -3.66
C ASP A 64 8.23 34.93 -4.26
N ASN A 65 8.46 34.70 -5.55
CA ASN A 65 8.10 33.43 -6.20
C ASN A 65 9.16 32.33 -6.00
N GLU A 66 10.39 32.71 -5.65
CA GLU A 66 11.51 31.78 -5.49
C GLU A 66 11.33 30.81 -4.32
N THR A 67 10.88 31.30 -3.17
CA THR A 67 10.69 30.46 -1.98
C THR A 67 9.63 29.38 -2.27
N PHE A 68 8.55 29.75 -2.96
CA PHE A 68 7.49 28.82 -3.35
C PHE A 68 7.97 27.76 -4.35
N ASN A 69 8.67 28.18 -5.40
CA ASN A 69 9.22 27.27 -6.41
C ASN A 69 10.23 26.29 -5.80
N THR A 70 11.02 26.76 -4.84
CA THR A 70 12.00 25.94 -4.11
C THR A 70 11.30 24.87 -3.27
N LEU A 71 10.27 25.22 -2.50
CA LEU A 71 9.50 24.25 -1.70
C LEU A 71 8.83 23.19 -2.57
N LEU A 72 8.29 23.60 -3.72
CA LEU A 72 7.64 22.69 -4.67
C LEU A 72 8.66 21.72 -5.31
N LEU A 73 9.85 22.22 -5.65
CA LEU A 73 10.96 21.42 -6.14
C LEU A 73 11.43 20.41 -5.09
N ILE A 74 11.60 20.83 -3.83
CA ILE A 74 11.94 19.95 -2.71
C ILE A 74 10.89 18.83 -2.57
N ASN A 75 9.60 19.17 -2.54
CA ASN A 75 8.54 18.18 -2.40
C ASN A 75 8.57 17.14 -3.54
N ARG A 76 8.77 17.57 -4.78
CA ARG A 76 8.92 16.67 -5.93
C ARG A 76 10.11 15.71 -5.77
N TRP A 77 11.27 16.22 -5.37
CA TRP A 77 12.45 15.37 -5.15
C TRP A 77 12.28 14.41 -3.99
N ILE A 78 11.59 14.81 -2.92
CA ILE A 78 11.26 13.88 -1.83
C ILE A 78 10.39 12.75 -2.37
N VAL A 79 9.34 13.05 -3.14
CA VAL A 79 8.47 12.02 -3.72
C VAL A 79 9.28 11.07 -4.62
N VAL A 80 10.12 11.60 -5.51
CA VAL A 80 11.02 10.78 -6.34
C VAL A 80 11.94 9.91 -5.46
N GLY A 81 12.47 10.48 -4.38
CA GLY A 81 13.28 9.76 -3.39
C GLY A 81 12.53 8.60 -2.74
N VAL A 82 11.26 8.80 -2.35
CA VAL A 82 10.41 7.73 -1.79
C VAL A 82 10.22 6.59 -2.79
N PHE A 83 9.98 6.90 -4.06
CA PHE A 83 9.90 5.87 -5.11
C PHE A 83 11.26 5.18 -5.33
N GLY A 84 12.36 5.94 -5.34
CA GLY A 84 13.71 5.42 -5.47
C GLY A 84 14.12 4.47 -4.35
N ILE A 85 13.66 4.73 -3.12
CA ILE A 85 13.91 3.87 -1.96
C ILE A 85 13.40 2.44 -2.20
N TYR A 86 12.28 2.24 -2.90
CA TYR A 86 11.79 0.89 -3.24
C TYR A 86 12.67 0.12 -4.22
N PHE A 87 13.47 0.81 -5.04
CA PHE A 87 14.41 0.17 -5.95
C PHE A 87 15.66 -0.35 -5.22
N ILE A 88 16.02 0.19 -4.05
CA ILE A 88 17.22 -0.21 -3.30
C ILE A 88 17.27 -1.72 -3.02
N PRO A 89 16.27 -2.37 -2.39
CA PRO A 89 16.33 -3.81 -2.12
C PRO A 89 16.38 -4.65 -3.41
N LEU A 90 15.72 -4.21 -4.48
CA LEU A 90 15.76 -4.89 -5.78
C LEU A 90 17.15 -4.81 -6.42
N SER A 91 17.79 -3.64 -6.36
CA SER A 91 19.15 -3.43 -6.83
C SER A 91 20.17 -4.23 -6.03
N ILE A 92 20.05 -4.23 -4.69
CA ILE A 92 20.91 -5.05 -3.81
C ILE A 92 20.75 -6.54 -4.16
N TYR A 93 19.51 -7.01 -4.34
CA TYR A 93 19.26 -8.38 -4.75
C TYR A 93 19.91 -8.70 -6.11
N ALA A 94 19.68 -7.84 -7.11
CA ALA A 94 20.24 -8.02 -8.46
C ALA A 94 21.78 -8.10 -8.44
N ILE A 95 22.43 -7.27 -7.61
CA ILE A 95 23.89 -7.26 -7.44
C ILE A 95 24.37 -8.53 -6.70
N LEU A 96 23.74 -8.91 -5.58
CA LEU A 96 24.17 -10.05 -4.75
C LEU A 96 23.97 -11.42 -5.41
N PHE A 97 22.95 -11.55 -6.27
CA PHE A 97 22.60 -12.81 -6.93
C PHE A 97 22.89 -12.82 -8.43
N ARG A 98 23.37 -11.70 -9.00
CA ARG A 98 23.67 -11.53 -10.44
C ARG A 98 22.53 -12.01 -11.35
N SER A 99 21.29 -11.87 -10.90
CA SER A 99 20.09 -12.30 -11.64
C SER A 99 19.13 -11.15 -11.78
N MET A 100 18.88 -10.76 -13.04
CA MET A 100 17.94 -9.68 -13.38
C MET A 100 16.49 -10.18 -13.47
N ARG A 101 16.27 -11.50 -13.47
CA ARG A 101 14.94 -12.09 -13.62
C ARG A 101 13.96 -11.62 -12.53
N PRO A 102 14.34 -11.59 -11.23
CA PRO A 102 13.43 -11.13 -10.18
C PRO A 102 13.11 -9.64 -10.29
N LEU A 103 13.98 -8.83 -10.89
CA LEU A 103 13.72 -7.41 -11.14
C LEU A 103 12.62 -7.23 -12.18
N VAL A 104 12.66 -7.98 -13.29
CA VAL A 104 11.61 -7.94 -14.32
C VAL A 104 10.28 -8.46 -13.77
N GLU A 105 10.30 -9.54 -12.99
CA GLU A 105 9.11 -10.07 -12.32
C GLU A 105 8.54 -9.06 -11.32
N ALA A 106 9.39 -8.37 -10.56
CA ALA A 106 8.98 -7.30 -9.65
C ALA A 106 8.34 -6.11 -10.37
N ILE A 107 8.87 -5.67 -11.52
CA ILE A 107 8.27 -4.59 -12.31
C ILE A 107 6.87 -4.99 -12.82
N LYS A 108 6.73 -6.20 -13.39
CA LYS A 108 5.43 -6.71 -13.85
C LYS A 108 4.43 -6.83 -12.69
N SER A 109 4.91 -7.29 -11.55
CA SER A 109 4.12 -7.37 -10.31
C SER A 109 3.73 -5.98 -9.80
N ALA A 110 4.62 -4.99 -9.86
CA ALA A 110 4.34 -3.62 -9.44
C ALA A 110 3.21 -2.97 -10.25
N LEU A 111 3.18 -3.17 -11.57
CA LEU A 111 2.07 -2.69 -12.41
C LEU A 111 0.74 -3.33 -12.03
N SER A 112 0.74 -4.63 -11.80
CA SER A 112 -0.45 -5.36 -11.32
C SER A 112 -0.86 -4.87 -9.94
N PHE A 113 0.11 -4.66 -9.06
CA PHE A 113 -0.10 -4.16 -7.71
C PHE A 113 -0.73 -2.76 -7.74
N ILE A 114 -0.25 -1.82 -8.56
CA ILE A 114 -0.82 -0.48 -8.67
C ILE A 114 -2.28 -0.54 -9.14
N PHE A 115 -2.57 -1.39 -10.13
CA PHE A 115 -3.94 -1.57 -10.63
C PHE A 115 -4.88 -2.13 -9.55
N TYR A 116 -4.44 -3.13 -8.80
CA TYR A 116 -5.26 -3.74 -7.75
C TYR A 116 -5.15 -3.03 -6.38
N ASN A 117 -4.27 -2.06 -6.24
CA ASN A 117 -3.99 -1.37 -4.99
C ASN A 117 -5.23 -0.78 -4.31
N PRO A 118 -6.09 -0.02 -5.01
CA PRO A 118 -7.30 0.52 -4.40
C PRO A 118 -8.24 -0.62 -3.95
N THR A 119 -8.32 -1.72 -4.69
CA THR A 119 -9.10 -2.90 -4.31
C THR A 119 -8.54 -3.57 -3.06
N TYR A 120 -7.21 -3.72 -2.96
CA TYR A 120 -6.54 -4.29 -1.80
C TYR A 120 -6.74 -3.43 -0.55
N PHE A 121 -6.50 -2.12 -0.66
CA PHE A 121 -6.60 -1.24 0.51
C PHE A 121 -8.03 -0.93 0.93
N ILE A 122 -8.96 -0.84 -0.02
CA ILE A 122 -10.36 -0.52 0.28
C ILE A 122 -11.14 -1.82 0.49
N ILE A 123 -11.36 -2.58 -0.59
CA ILE A 123 -12.32 -3.69 -0.58
C ILE A 123 -11.84 -4.83 0.34
N LEU A 124 -10.58 -5.25 0.25
CA LEU A 124 -10.09 -6.34 1.10
C LEU A 124 -9.95 -5.95 2.57
N SER A 125 -9.55 -4.72 2.90
CA SER A 125 -9.54 -4.27 4.30
C SER A 125 -10.95 -4.27 4.89
N PHE A 126 -11.94 -3.74 4.16
CA PHE A 126 -13.35 -3.79 4.59
C PHE A 126 -13.83 -5.23 4.75
N TYR A 127 -13.57 -6.09 3.76
CA TYR A 127 -13.95 -7.49 3.79
C TYR A 127 -13.30 -8.25 4.96
N ALA A 128 -11.98 -8.11 5.14
CA ALA A 128 -11.22 -8.79 6.19
C ALA A 128 -11.67 -8.36 7.59
N LEU A 129 -11.92 -7.06 7.80
CA LEU A 129 -12.44 -6.56 9.07
C LEU A 129 -13.86 -7.06 9.35
N CYS A 130 -14.72 -7.16 8.33
CA CYS A 130 -16.04 -7.77 8.47
C CYS A 130 -15.95 -9.27 8.81
N ARG A 131 -14.95 -9.97 8.25
CA ARG A 131 -14.76 -11.44 8.34
C ARG A 131 -13.73 -11.92 9.37
N ILE A 132 -13.20 -11.05 10.24
CA ILE A 132 -12.17 -11.43 11.22
C ILE A 132 -12.61 -12.57 12.18
N ASP A 133 -13.91 -12.83 12.32
CA ASP A 133 -14.46 -13.94 13.13
C ASP A 133 -14.50 -15.28 12.35
N ASP A 134 -14.24 -15.28 11.04
CA ASP A 134 -14.11 -16.52 10.24
C ASP A 134 -12.78 -17.24 10.46
N ILE A 135 -11.88 -16.62 11.23
CA ILE A 135 -10.60 -17.18 11.67
C ILE A 135 -10.74 -17.92 13.00
N SER A 136 -11.94 -18.11 13.56
CA SER A 136 -12.13 -19.08 14.65
C SER A 136 -11.96 -20.50 14.09
N TRP A 137 -10.70 -20.92 13.98
CA TRP A 137 -10.27 -22.23 13.51
C TRP A 137 -10.95 -23.32 14.36
N GLY A 138 -11.94 -24.02 13.78
CA GLY A 138 -12.33 -25.35 14.25
C GLY A 138 -13.51 -25.49 15.23
N THR A 139 -14.22 -24.45 15.66
CA THR A 139 -15.33 -24.62 16.65
C THR A 139 -16.73 -24.21 16.18
N LYS A 140 -16.90 -23.73 14.93
CA LYS A 140 -18.18 -23.17 14.44
C LYS A 140 -19.33 -24.16 14.27
N GLY A 141 -19.09 -25.47 14.36
CA GLY A 141 -20.11 -26.50 14.16
C GLY A 141 -20.76 -27.08 15.45
N LEU A 142 -20.20 -26.81 16.64
CA LEU A 142 -20.57 -27.59 17.83
C LEU A 142 -21.67 -26.99 18.73
N ASN A 143 -22.06 -25.71 18.60
CA ASN A 143 -22.94 -25.05 19.58
C ASN A 143 -24.08 -24.20 18.98
N GLN A 144 -24.61 -24.57 17.81
CA GLN A 144 -25.58 -23.75 17.08
C GLN A 144 -26.96 -23.60 17.79
N GLN A 145 -27.22 -24.32 18.89
CA GLN A 145 -28.49 -24.26 19.62
C GLN A 145 -28.55 -23.27 20.79
N ASN A 146 -27.46 -22.59 21.16
CA ASN A 146 -27.47 -21.69 22.32
C ASN A 146 -27.84 -20.24 21.94
N THR A 147 -29.01 -19.76 22.38
CA THR A 147 -29.49 -18.36 22.28
C THR A 147 -28.56 -17.32 22.89
N LYS A 148 -27.64 -17.73 23.79
CA LYS A 148 -26.57 -16.84 24.29
C LYS A 148 -25.52 -16.52 23.22
N GLN A 149 -25.26 -17.45 22.30
CA GLN A 149 -24.23 -17.30 21.27
C GLN A 149 -24.68 -16.38 20.13
N SER A 150 -25.97 -16.37 19.78
CA SER A 150 -26.52 -15.42 18.80
C SER A 150 -26.42 -13.97 19.28
N LYS A 151 -26.76 -13.70 20.54
CA LYS A 151 -26.59 -12.37 21.15
C LYS A 151 -25.13 -11.90 21.17
N MET A 152 -24.20 -12.83 21.37
CA MET A 152 -22.77 -12.51 21.33
C MET A 152 -22.33 -12.16 19.90
N GLN A 153 -22.76 -12.93 18.90
CA GLN A 153 -22.48 -12.65 17.48
C GLN A 153 -23.01 -11.28 17.03
N GLU A 154 -24.20 -10.88 17.49
CA GLU A 154 -24.75 -9.55 17.19
C GLU A 154 -23.91 -8.41 17.80
N LYS A 155 -23.47 -8.55 19.06
CA LYS A 155 -22.57 -7.58 19.68
C LYS A 155 -21.24 -7.45 18.93
N TRP A 156 -20.67 -8.57 18.48
CA TRP A 156 -19.44 -8.57 17.68
C TRP A 156 -19.64 -7.89 16.31
N LYS A 157 -20.78 -8.10 15.64
CA LYS A 157 -21.11 -7.38 14.40
C LYS A 157 -21.13 -5.86 14.62
N LEU A 158 -21.72 -5.39 15.71
CA LEU A 158 -21.75 -3.97 16.05
C LEU A 158 -20.35 -3.42 16.32
N ILE A 159 -19.53 -4.13 17.10
CA ILE A 159 -18.14 -3.71 17.40
C ILE A 159 -17.33 -3.58 16.12
N LYS A 160 -17.47 -4.53 15.18
CA LYS A 160 -16.83 -4.47 13.87
C LYS A 160 -17.29 -3.27 13.07
N LEU A 161 -18.59 -3.06 12.98
CA LEU A 161 -19.17 -1.92 12.29
C LEU A 161 -18.59 -0.61 12.83
N ILE A 162 -18.48 -0.48 14.15
CA ILE A 162 -17.89 0.70 14.80
C ILE A 162 -16.40 0.82 14.45
N HIS A 163 -15.62 -0.26 14.49
CA HIS A 163 -14.19 -0.20 14.20
C HIS A 163 -13.91 0.18 12.75
N VAL A 164 -14.60 -0.48 11.82
CA VAL A 164 -14.53 -0.21 10.39
C VAL A 164 -15.05 1.20 10.06
N GLY A 165 -16.14 1.61 10.71
CA GLY A 165 -16.69 2.95 10.61
C GLY A 165 -15.70 4.02 11.08
N LYS A 166 -15.03 3.80 12.21
CA LYS A 166 -13.95 4.69 12.70
C LYS A 166 -12.83 4.83 11.68
N TYR A 167 -12.36 3.72 11.09
CA TYR A 167 -11.34 3.75 10.05
C TYR A 167 -11.79 4.55 8.82
N ALA A 168 -13.02 4.30 8.33
CA ALA A 168 -13.58 5.03 7.20
C ALA A 168 -13.72 6.54 7.50
N ILE A 169 -14.20 6.89 8.70
CA ILE A 169 -14.33 8.28 9.15
C ILE A 169 -12.95 8.95 9.19
N TRP A 170 -11.93 8.32 9.76
CA TRP A 170 -10.58 8.91 9.79
C TRP A 170 -10.01 9.15 8.40
N ASN A 171 -10.21 8.24 7.43
CA ASN A 171 -9.79 8.45 6.05
C ASN A 171 -10.56 9.57 5.35
N ILE A 172 -11.88 9.66 5.57
CA ILE A 172 -12.71 10.74 5.03
C ILE A 172 -12.28 12.08 5.64
N THR A 173 -12.10 12.15 6.95
CA THR A 173 -11.64 13.35 7.65
C THR A 173 -10.27 13.79 7.14
N ALA A 174 -9.31 12.87 7.01
CA ALA A 174 -8.00 13.17 6.44
C ALA A 174 -8.12 13.68 4.99
N GLY A 175 -8.96 13.06 4.16
CA GLY A 175 -9.21 13.49 2.79
C GLY A 175 -9.85 14.88 2.72
N VAL A 176 -10.85 15.16 3.56
CA VAL A 176 -11.49 16.48 3.65
C VAL A 176 -10.50 17.53 4.11
N LEU A 177 -9.66 17.25 5.12
CA LEU A 177 -8.61 18.19 5.55
C LEU A 177 -7.63 18.48 4.40
N LEU A 178 -7.17 17.47 3.67
CA LEU A 178 -6.30 17.66 2.50
C LEU A 178 -6.93 18.52 1.41
N VAL A 179 -8.23 18.33 1.13
CA VAL A 179 -8.96 19.12 0.13
C VAL A 179 -9.24 20.54 0.63
N SER A 180 -9.67 20.71 1.89
CA SER A 180 -9.96 22.01 2.48
C SER A 180 -8.72 22.89 2.60
N PHE A 181 -7.55 22.30 2.85
CA PHE A 181 -6.29 23.02 2.86
C PHE A 181 -5.62 23.11 1.49
N SER A 182 -6.24 22.62 0.41
CA SER A 182 -5.64 22.68 -0.93
C SER A 182 -5.46 24.11 -1.46
N SER A 183 -6.24 25.07 -0.95
CA SER A 183 -6.07 26.50 -1.27
C SER A 183 -4.98 27.17 -0.43
N LEU A 184 -4.53 26.52 0.65
CA LEU A 184 -3.51 27.04 1.57
C LEU A 184 -2.24 26.20 1.44
N TYR A 185 -1.32 26.67 0.62
CA TYR A 185 -0.08 25.94 0.30
C TYR A 185 0.78 25.60 1.52
N TYR A 186 0.91 26.52 2.48
CA TYR A 186 1.72 26.31 3.69
C TYR A 186 1.24 25.12 4.55
N PRO A 187 -0.02 25.08 5.04
CA PRO A 187 -0.50 23.93 5.82
C PRO A 187 -0.52 22.64 5.00
N GLN A 188 -0.85 22.71 3.69
CA GLN A 188 -0.80 21.53 2.83
C GLN A 188 0.61 20.93 2.75
N PHE A 189 1.64 21.78 2.65
CA PHE A 189 3.04 21.35 2.64
C PHE A 189 3.41 20.61 3.93
N PHE A 190 3.13 21.19 5.11
CA PHE A 190 3.45 20.55 6.38
C PHE A 190 2.71 19.23 6.60
N ILE A 191 1.44 19.16 6.23
CA ILE A 191 0.65 17.92 6.31
C ILE A 191 1.27 16.86 5.40
N SER A 192 1.57 17.21 4.14
CA SER A 192 2.19 16.28 3.18
C SER A 192 3.56 15.82 3.65
N PHE A 193 4.36 16.74 4.18
CA PHE A 193 5.70 16.47 4.70
C PHE A 193 5.66 15.52 5.90
N ALA A 194 4.73 15.72 6.85
CA ALA A 194 4.55 14.83 7.99
C ALA A 194 4.13 13.41 7.54
N ILE A 195 3.19 13.31 6.59
CA ILE A 195 2.79 12.02 6.01
C ILE A 195 4.00 11.34 5.33
N MET A 196 4.81 12.09 4.58
CA MET A 196 6.00 11.56 3.93
C MET A 196 7.05 11.06 4.94
N ILE A 197 7.29 11.77 6.04
CA ILE A 197 8.22 11.30 7.09
C ILE A 197 7.78 9.95 7.64
N VAL A 198 6.49 9.81 7.96
CA VAL A 198 5.94 8.53 8.48
C VAL A 198 6.11 7.41 7.45
N ILE A 199 5.85 7.71 6.17
CA ILE A 199 6.03 6.76 5.07
C ILE A 199 7.51 6.35 4.94
N VAL A 200 8.44 7.30 4.94
CA VAL A 200 9.89 7.04 4.84
C VAL A 200 10.39 6.21 6.01
N ILE A 201 9.97 6.52 7.24
CA ILE A 201 10.38 5.75 8.44
C ILE A 201 9.85 4.31 8.33
N THR A 202 8.57 4.14 8.03
CA THR A 202 7.94 2.80 7.98
C THR A 202 8.47 1.94 6.85
N ILE A 203 8.73 2.51 5.66
CA ILE A 203 9.34 1.80 4.53
C ILE A 203 10.82 1.55 4.78
N GLY A 204 11.55 2.54 5.28
CA GLY A 204 12.97 2.45 5.58
C GLY A 204 13.28 1.32 6.54
N LEU A 205 12.51 1.19 7.63
CA LEU A 205 12.61 0.06 8.56
C LEU A 205 12.40 -1.29 7.86
N LYS A 206 11.38 -1.41 6.99
CA LYS A 206 11.12 -2.65 6.23
C LYS A 206 12.29 -3.01 5.30
N ILE A 207 12.87 -2.02 4.63
CA ILE A 207 14.00 -2.24 3.72
C ILE A 207 15.24 -2.67 4.51
N ILE A 208 15.54 -2.02 5.62
CA ILE A 208 16.68 -2.40 6.48
C ILE A 208 16.52 -3.86 6.92
N ILE A 209 15.36 -4.24 7.44
CA ILE A 209 15.07 -5.62 7.84
C ILE A 209 15.20 -6.59 6.66
N GLY A 210 14.65 -6.23 5.49
CA GLY A 210 14.74 -7.03 4.27
C GLY A 210 16.18 -7.24 3.79
N CYS A 211 17.00 -6.19 3.80
CA CYS A 211 18.40 -6.25 3.43
C CYS A 211 19.21 -7.11 4.41
N LEU A 212 18.99 -6.96 5.72
CA LEU A 212 19.64 -7.82 6.73
C LEU A 212 19.26 -9.29 6.53
N TYR A 213 18.00 -9.57 6.20
CA TYR A 213 17.54 -10.93 5.90
C TYR A 213 18.22 -11.50 4.65
N LEU A 214 18.28 -10.73 3.56
CA LEU A 214 18.96 -11.14 2.32
C LEU A 214 20.46 -11.40 2.54
N LEU A 215 21.12 -10.55 3.33
CA LEU A 215 22.53 -10.72 3.67
C LEU A 215 22.75 -12.00 4.49
N LYS A 216 21.93 -12.22 5.52
CA LYS A 216 21.96 -13.45 6.32
C LYS A 216 21.76 -14.68 5.45
N TYR A 217 20.78 -14.65 4.53
CA TYR A 217 20.52 -15.74 3.60
C TYR A 217 21.72 -16.02 2.69
N LYS A 218 22.35 -14.98 2.13
CA LYS A 218 23.54 -15.13 1.29
C LYS A 218 24.71 -15.72 2.07
N LEU A 219 24.99 -15.23 3.27
CA LEU A 219 26.04 -15.76 4.15
C LEU A 219 25.79 -17.24 4.50
N ALA A 220 24.56 -17.60 4.84
CA ALA A 220 24.19 -19.00 5.09
C ALA A 220 24.39 -19.89 3.85
N SER A 221 24.04 -19.40 2.66
CA SER A 221 24.20 -20.14 1.40
C SER A 221 25.67 -20.39 0.99
N MET A 222 26.61 -19.56 1.48
CA MET A 222 28.05 -19.71 1.24
C MET A 222 28.70 -20.70 2.21
N CYS A 223 28.09 -20.97 3.36
CA CYS A 223 28.59 -21.97 4.30
C CYS A 223 28.15 -23.37 3.85
N SER A 224 29.09 -24.15 3.31
CA SER A 224 28.82 -25.51 2.79
C SER A 224 28.18 -26.44 3.83
N CYS A 225 28.49 -26.27 5.12
CA CYS A 225 27.92 -27.08 6.21
C CYS A 225 26.42 -26.82 6.46
N CYS A 226 25.87 -25.67 6.05
CA CYS A 226 24.47 -25.31 6.25
C CYS A 226 23.60 -25.50 4.99
N ARG A 227 24.19 -25.98 3.88
CA ARG A 227 23.49 -26.11 2.59
C ARG A 227 22.40 -27.18 2.61
N GLU A 228 22.57 -28.26 3.38
CA GLU A 228 21.62 -29.39 3.41
C GLU A 228 20.28 -29.07 4.07
N GLU A 229 20.24 -28.12 5.00
CA GLU A 229 19.03 -27.81 5.77
C GLU A 229 18.03 -26.93 4.99
N TYR A 230 18.51 -26.13 4.03
CA TYR A 230 17.67 -25.17 3.29
C TYR A 230 17.17 -25.67 1.94
N THR A 231 17.82 -26.67 1.33
CA THR A 231 17.40 -27.17 0.01
C THR A 231 16.22 -28.13 0.10
N GLY A 232 15.81 -28.56 1.30
CA GLY A 232 14.67 -29.46 1.48
C GLY A 232 14.77 -30.75 0.67
N SER A 233 15.99 -31.10 0.24
CA SER A 233 16.26 -32.27 -0.58
C SER A 233 16.02 -33.49 0.30
N PRO A 234 15.01 -34.33 0.00
CA PRO A 234 14.75 -35.52 0.79
C PRO A 234 16.01 -36.38 0.80
N LYS A 235 16.47 -36.76 2.00
CA LYS A 235 17.56 -37.73 2.14
C LYS A 235 17.18 -38.95 1.30
N ARG A 236 17.93 -39.20 0.21
CA ARG A 236 17.83 -40.48 -0.50
C ARG A 236 18.36 -41.52 0.48
N SER A 237 17.42 -42.21 1.12
CA SER A 237 17.62 -43.46 1.83
C SER A 237 18.04 -44.55 0.87
#